data_AF-A0A8J3CQ35-F1
#
_entry.id   AF-A0A8J3CQ35-F1
#
_cell.length_a   1.000
_cell.length_b   1.000
_cell.length_c   1.000
_cell.angle_alpha   90.00
_cell.angle_beta   90.00
_cell.angle_gamma   90.00
#
_symmetry.space_group_name_H-M   'P 1'
#
loop_
_entity.id
_entity.type
_entity.pdbx_description
1 polymer ?
#
loop_
_entity_poly.entity_id
_entity_poly.type
_entity_poly.pdbx_seq_one_letter_code
_entity_poly.pdbx_strand_id
1 'polypeptide(L)'
;MPEIIPHDPSTADDWAHIQSLFPRSGGRRILKWASGVSPRLGRLRLARLLALPAAGPLAALLDQRTSGRVKALRTSAAINMEQAAAAMRMTIIVNVSTPIIIVTILSQISSGQLWNNLWSTYSDEPYGWLAIAAPTIVALSCLIIILAIGATRLGQARDIRHLIDLFAADRGIYFGLDDTDSLHSQ
;
A
#
# COMPACT_ATOMS: atom_id res chain seq x y z
N MET A 1 16.11 44.71 14.21
CA MET A 1 14.92 43.83 14.28
C MET A 1 15.35 42.50 13.69
N PRO A 2 15.32 41.39 14.45
CA PRO A 2 15.65 40.08 13.89
C PRO A 2 14.57 39.70 12.87
N GLU A 3 15.02 39.47 11.64
CA GLU A 3 14.21 38.97 10.54
C GLU A 3 13.72 37.57 10.93
N ILE A 4 12.42 37.46 11.21
CA ILE A 4 11.77 36.16 11.40
C ILE A 4 11.74 35.54 10.01
N ILE A 5 12.78 34.78 9.67
CA ILE A 5 12.79 33.94 8.48
C ILE A 5 11.61 32.98 8.67
N PRO A 6 10.56 33.05 7.84
CA PRO A 6 9.47 32.08 7.93
C PRO A 6 10.10 30.71 7.70
N HIS A 7 10.08 29.88 8.74
CA HIS A 7 10.55 28.52 8.65
C HIS A 7 9.55 27.78 7.75
N ASP A 8 9.81 27.78 6.44
CA ASP A 8 9.02 26.98 5.51
C ASP A 8 9.17 25.52 5.99
N PRO A 9 8.08 24.85 6.39
CA PRO A 9 8.18 23.49 6.92
C PRO A 9 8.95 22.60 5.95
N SER A 10 9.65 21.58 6.43
CA SER A 10 10.39 20.68 5.56
C SER A 10 9.45 19.73 4.81
N THR A 11 9.88 19.17 3.68
CA THR A 11 9.04 18.21 2.91
C THR A 11 8.65 17.02 3.78
N ALA A 12 9.49 16.67 4.75
CA ALA A 12 9.23 15.64 5.73
C ALA A 12 8.08 16.01 6.70
N ASP A 13 8.00 17.27 7.13
CA ASP A 13 6.93 17.75 8.04
C ASP A 13 5.58 17.77 7.32
N ASP A 14 5.55 18.29 6.09
CA ASP A 14 4.36 18.24 5.24
C ASP A 14 3.93 16.78 5.00
N TRP A 15 4.90 15.90 4.77
CA TRP A 15 4.62 14.49 4.54
C TRP A 15 4.07 13.78 5.78
N ALA A 16 4.61 14.06 6.96
CA ALA A 16 4.09 13.55 8.22
C ALA A 16 2.66 14.04 8.47
N HIS A 17 2.40 15.32 8.18
CA HIS A 17 1.06 15.89 8.28
C HIS A 17 0.10 15.21 7.29
N ILE A 18 0.47 15.06 6.02
CA ILE A 18 -0.33 14.34 5.01
C ILE A 18 -0.62 12.93 5.48
N GLN A 19 0.38 12.18 5.98
CA GLN A 19 0.15 10.82 6.48
C GLN A 19 -0.85 10.78 7.64
N SER A 20 -0.85 11.78 8.52
CA SER A 20 -1.79 11.85 9.65
C SER A 20 -3.26 12.02 9.20
N LEU A 21 -3.48 12.71 8.07
CA LEU A 21 -4.81 12.90 7.49
C LEU A 21 -5.44 11.62 6.95
N PHE A 22 -4.61 10.62 6.64
CA PHE A 22 -5.05 9.31 6.15
C PHE A 22 -4.90 8.28 7.28
N PRO A 23 -5.92 8.08 8.13
CA PRO A 23 -5.82 7.13 9.23
C PRO A 23 -5.49 5.73 8.70
N ARG A 24 -4.48 5.10 9.31
CA ARG A 24 -4.05 3.71 9.02
C ARG A 24 -5.20 2.70 9.14
N SER A 25 -6.28 3.06 9.83
CA SER A 25 -7.50 2.28 10.09
C SER A 25 -8.70 2.65 9.20
N GLY A 26 -8.68 3.78 8.47
CA GLY A 26 -9.86 4.39 7.83
C GLY A 26 -10.39 3.70 6.58
N GLY A 27 -9.78 2.59 6.19
CA GLY A 27 -10.30 1.76 5.12
C GLY A 27 -9.86 0.34 5.35
N ARG A 28 -10.61 -0.42 6.17
CA ARG A 28 -10.68 -1.87 6.03
C ARG A 28 -11.13 -2.16 4.59
N ARG A 29 -10.17 -2.20 3.66
CA ARG A 29 -10.42 -2.59 2.28
C ARG A 29 -10.72 -4.07 2.33
N ILE A 30 -12.00 -4.41 2.41
CA ILE A 30 -12.47 -5.79 2.24
C ILE A 30 -11.94 -6.24 0.88
N LEU A 31 -11.01 -7.18 0.91
CA LEU A 31 -10.53 -7.92 -0.26
C LEU A 31 -11.77 -8.60 -0.86
N LYS A 32 -12.33 -8.02 -1.92
CA LYS A 32 -13.35 -8.69 -2.73
C LYS A 32 -12.61 -9.60 -3.70
N TRP A 33 -12.43 -10.86 -3.32
CA TRP A 33 -11.77 -11.89 -4.13
C TRP A 33 -12.50 -12.15 -5.46
N ALA A 34 -13.80 -11.82 -5.54
CA ALA A 34 -14.65 -12.14 -6.69
C ALA A 34 -14.57 -11.18 -7.89
N SER A 35 -13.67 -10.19 -7.91
CA SER A 35 -13.59 -9.27 -9.06
C SER A 35 -12.16 -9.18 -9.60
N GLY A 36 -11.85 -10.03 -10.58
CA GLY A 36 -10.56 -10.15 -11.26
C GLY A 36 -10.12 -8.91 -12.07
N VAL A 37 -11.00 -7.93 -12.23
CA VAL A 37 -10.66 -6.57 -12.68
C VAL A 37 -11.41 -5.65 -11.77
N SER A 38 -10.71 -4.72 -11.11
CA SER A 38 -11.28 -3.81 -10.13
C SER A 38 -12.59 -3.21 -10.67
N PRO A 39 -13.77 -3.47 -10.05
CA PRO A 39 -15.06 -2.84 -10.41
C PRO A 39 -15.07 -1.35 -9.97
N ARG A 40 -13.88 -0.76 -9.88
CA ARG A 40 -13.51 0.52 -9.27
C ARG A 40 -12.52 1.28 -10.17
N LEU A 41 -12.47 0.97 -11.46
CA LEU A 41 -11.72 1.73 -12.47
C LEU A 41 -12.64 2.80 -13.09
N GLY A 42 -12.09 3.97 -13.45
CA GLY A 42 -12.83 5.06 -14.08
C GLY A 42 -13.57 6.00 -13.10
N ARG A 43 -14.73 6.53 -13.52
CA ARG A 43 -15.46 7.64 -12.86
C ARG A 43 -15.81 7.39 -11.39
N LEU A 44 -16.14 6.15 -11.04
CA LEU A 44 -16.45 5.75 -9.65
C LEU A 44 -15.24 5.88 -8.70
N ARG A 45 -14.02 5.79 -9.25
CA ARG A 45 -12.79 5.97 -8.48
C ARG A 45 -12.55 7.42 -8.13
N LEU A 46 -12.72 8.31 -9.12
CA LEU A 46 -12.57 9.75 -8.95
C LEU A 46 -13.56 10.29 -7.91
N ALA A 47 -14.84 9.94 -8.06
CA ALA A 47 -15.88 10.34 -7.11
C ALA A 47 -15.58 9.86 -5.68
N ARG A 48 -15.06 8.65 -5.52
CA ARG A 48 -14.65 8.13 -4.22
C ARG A 48 -13.42 8.84 -3.66
N LEU A 49 -12.43 9.16 -4.49
CA LEU A 49 -11.22 9.87 -4.05
C LEU A 49 -11.60 11.25 -3.51
N LEU A 50 -12.46 11.97 -4.23
CA LEU A 50 -12.97 13.28 -3.81
C LEU A 50 -13.87 13.18 -2.56
N ALA A 51 -14.58 12.07 -2.37
CA ALA A 51 -15.39 11.82 -1.18
C ALA A 51 -14.58 11.35 0.05
N LEU A 52 -13.26 11.20 -0.05
CA LEU A 52 -12.43 10.86 1.11
C LEU A 52 -12.46 12.03 2.12
N PRO A 53 -12.67 11.77 3.43
CA PRO A 53 -12.61 12.82 4.45
C PRO A 53 -11.28 13.59 4.46
N ALA A 54 -10.21 12.92 4.02
CA ALA A 54 -8.87 13.48 3.91
C ALA A 54 -8.68 14.39 2.69
N ALA A 55 -9.57 14.36 1.68
CA ALA A 55 -9.39 15.10 0.44
C ALA A 55 -9.47 16.62 0.65
N GLY A 56 -10.45 17.10 1.43
CA GLY A 56 -10.60 18.52 1.76
C GLY A 56 -9.40 19.10 2.54
N PRO A 57 -8.98 18.48 3.66
CA PRO A 57 -7.80 18.91 4.41
C PRO A 57 -6.51 18.86 3.59
N LEU A 58 -6.35 17.84 2.73
CA LEU A 58 -5.20 17.75 1.84
C LEU A 58 -5.21 18.88 0.80
N ALA A 59 -6.35 19.19 0.20
CA ALA A 59 -6.49 20.31 -0.73
C ALA A 59 -6.14 21.64 -0.04
N ALA A 60 -6.64 21.88 1.17
CA ALA A 60 -6.33 23.08 1.95
C ALA A 60 -4.83 23.20 2.29
N LEU A 61 -4.17 22.07 2.61
CA LEU A 61 -2.72 22.04 2.83
C LEU A 61 -1.95 22.39 1.56
N LEU A 62 -2.28 21.72 0.45
CA LEU A 62 -1.64 21.98 -0.84
C LEU A 62 -1.94 23.40 -1.32
N ASP A 63 -3.07 23.97 -0.92
CA ASP A 63 -3.47 25.32 -1.31
C ASP A 63 -2.47 26.38 -0.82
N GLN A 64 -1.98 26.17 0.40
CA GLN A 64 -1.03 27.04 1.10
C GLN A 64 0.43 26.84 0.63
N ARG A 65 0.68 25.90 -0.29
CA ARG A 65 2.03 25.55 -0.75
C ARG A 65 2.29 26.07 -2.16
N THR A 66 3.54 26.47 -2.41
CA THR A 66 4.03 26.90 -3.73
C THR A 66 4.01 25.75 -4.73
N SER A 67 3.94 26.05 -6.03
CA SER A 67 3.93 25.03 -7.09
C SER A 67 5.15 24.11 -7.05
N GLY A 68 6.34 24.66 -6.76
CA GLY A 68 7.57 23.87 -6.58
C GLY A 68 7.47 22.90 -5.40
N ARG A 69 6.80 23.29 -4.32
CA ARG A 69 6.59 22.43 -3.15
C ARG A 69 5.57 21.33 -3.40
N VAL A 70 4.48 21.64 -4.11
CA VAL A 70 3.51 20.63 -4.57
C VAL A 70 4.20 19.60 -5.48
N LYS A 71 5.11 20.04 -6.36
CA LYS A 71 5.94 19.17 -7.21
C LYS A 71 6.79 18.20 -6.37
N ALA A 72 7.45 18.69 -5.32
CA ALA A 72 8.24 17.87 -4.40
C ALA A 72 7.41 16.88 -3.55
N LEU A 73 6.20 17.27 -3.15
CA LEU A 73 5.28 16.37 -2.44
C LEU A 73 4.74 15.26 -3.35
N ARG A 74 4.48 15.61 -4.61
CA ARG A 74 4.06 14.64 -5.64
C ARG A 74 5.14 13.59 -5.90
N THR A 75 6.41 13.98 -6.02
CA THR A 75 7.52 13.02 -6.17
C THR A 75 7.68 12.14 -4.94
N SER A 76 7.58 12.72 -3.74
CA SER A 76 7.59 11.97 -2.47
C SER A 76 6.46 10.94 -2.40
N ALA A 77 5.26 11.30 -2.88
CA ALA A 77 4.12 10.39 -2.95
C ALA A 77 4.30 9.28 -3.99
N ALA A 78 4.94 9.56 -5.12
CA ALA A 78 5.29 8.55 -6.11
C ALA A 78 6.28 7.52 -5.54
N ILE A 79 7.36 7.99 -4.89
CA ILE A 79 8.37 7.14 -4.25
C ILE A 79 7.73 6.26 -3.17
N ASN A 80 6.90 6.83 -2.29
CA ASN A 80 6.24 6.05 -1.24
C ASN A 80 5.29 5.00 -1.83
N MET A 81 4.55 5.33 -2.89
CA MET A 81 3.69 4.35 -3.57
C MET A 81 4.51 3.18 -4.14
N GLU A 82 5.66 3.45 -4.75
CA GLU A 82 6.56 2.43 -5.28
C GLU A 82 7.16 1.57 -4.18
N GLN A 83 7.63 2.18 -3.10
CA GLN A 83 8.14 1.48 -1.91
C GLN A 83 7.05 0.60 -1.27
N ALA A 84 5.82 1.11 -1.12
CA ALA A 84 4.70 0.33 -0.60
C ALA A 84 4.34 -0.85 -1.52
N ALA A 85 4.43 -0.67 -2.84
CA ALA A 85 4.19 -1.74 -3.80
C ALA A 85 5.29 -2.81 -3.76
N ALA A 86 6.56 -2.39 -3.68
CA ALA A 86 7.70 -3.29 -3.53
C ALA A 86 7.64 -4.06 -2.21
N ALA A 87 7.35 -3.38 -1.10
CA ALA A 87 7.18 -4.02 0.21
C ALA A 87 6.03 -5.04 0.22
N MET A 88 4.90 -4.74 -0.44
CA MET A 88 3.79 -5.69 -0.57
C MET A 88 4.20 -6.92 -1.39
N ARG A 89 4.90 -6.74 -2.52
CA ARG A 89 5.42 -7.85 -3.33
C ARG A 89 6.37 -8.74 -2.53
N MET A 90 7.32 -8.13 -1.82
CA MET A 90 8.25 -8.86 -0.95
C MET A 90 7.53 -9.61 0.16
N THR A 91 6.52 -8.98 0.79
CA THR A 91 5.72 -9.62 1.83
C THR A 91 4.97 -10.84 1.29
N ILE A 92 4.36 -10.74 0.10
CA ILE A 92 3.71 -11.89 -0.56
C ILE A 92 4.73 -12.99 -0.84
N ILE A 93 5.87 -12.64 -1.46
CA ILE A 93 6.91 -13.62 -1.82
C ILE A 93 7.38 -14.34 -0.57
N VAL A 94 7.80 -13.63 0.47
CA VAL A 94 8.33 -14.23 1.70
C VAL A 94 7.27 -15.09 2.40
N ASN A 95 6.06 -14.58 2.61
CA ASN A 95 5.05 -15.34 3.36
C ASN A 95 4.47 -16.53 2.59
N VAL A 96 4.65 -16.60 1.27
CA VAL A 96 4.23 -17.75 0.45
C VAL A 96 5.40 -18.71 0.21
N SER A 97 6.59 -18.20 -0.14
CA SER A 97 7.74 -19.02 -0.49
C SER A 97 8.42 -19.63 0.73
N THR A 98 8.56 -18.90 1.84
CA THR A 98 9.24 -19.39 3.03
C THR A 98 8.61 -20.67 3.60
N PRO A 99 7.27 -20.76 3.76
CA PRO A 99 6.65 -22.02 4.20
C PRO A 99 6.92 -23.18 3.24
N ILE A 100 6.86 -22.95 1.92
CA ILE A 100 7.12 -23.97 0.90
C ILE A 100 8.56 -24.46 0.99
N ILE A 101 9.52 -23.54 1.12
CA ILE A 101 10.95 -23.85 1.25
C ILE A 101 11.20 -24.66 2.53
N ILE A 102 10.63 -24.24 3.66
CA ILE A 102 10.75 -24.96 4.94
C ILE A 102 10.18 -26.38 4.81
N VAL A 103 8.97 -26.54 4.26
CA VAL A 103 8.36 -27.86 4.05
C VAL A 103 9.22 -28.73 3.14
N THR A 104 9.77 -28.15 2.07
CA THR A 104 10.63 -28.88 1.12
C THR A 104 11.91 -29.37 1.80
N ILE A 105 12.58 -28.52 2.57
CA ILE A 105 13.79 -28.87 3.32
C ILE A 105 13.49 -29.95 4.36
N LEU A 106 12.42 -29.77 5.14
CA LEU A 106 12.00 -30.74 6.15
C LEU A 106 11.63 -32.10 5.53
N SER A 107 10.98 -32.10 4.36
CA SER A 107 10.67 -33.34 3.62
C SER A 107 11.93 -34.04 3.14
N GLN A 108 12.96 -33.30 2.71
CA GLN A 108 14.23 -33.86 2.26
C GLN A 108 15.04 -34.44 3.44
N ILE A 109 15.10 -33.74 4.57
CA ILE A 109 15.84 -34.20 5.76
C ILE A 109 15.17 -35.43 6.41
N SER A 110 13.84 -35.43 6.48
CA SER A 110 13.10 -36.50 7.16
C SER A 110 12.85 -37.74 6.30
N SER A 111 13.38 -37.82 5.07
CA SER A 111 13.09 -38.93 4.13
C SER A 111 11.58 -39.21 3.98
N GLY A 112 10.74 -38.17 4.06
CA GLY A 112 9.27 -38.31 4.02
C GLY A 112 8.60 -38.77 5.32
N GLN A 113 9.33 -39.02 6.41
CA GLN A 113 8.74 -39.41 7.70
C GLN A 113 7.76 -38.36 8.25
N LEU A 114 8.01 -37.07 8.03
CA LEU A 114 7.07 -36.01 8.42
C LEU A 114 5.72 -36.16 7.72
N TRP A 115 5.72 -36.52 6.44
CA TRP A 115 4.50 -36.76 5.68
C TRP A 115 3.77 -38.01 6.17
N ASN A 116 4.51 -39.10 6.42
CA ASN A 116 3.94 -40.34 6.93
C ASN A 116 3.33 -40.17 8.33
N ASN A 117 3.99 -39.42 9.22
CA ASN A 117 3.49 -39.16 10.57
C ASN A 117 2.25 -38.25 10.56
N LEU A 118 2.21 -37.25 9.67
CA LEU A 118 1.02 -36.42 9.50
C LEU A 118 -0.14 -37.25 8.94
N TRP A 119 0.13 -38.13 7.98
CA TRP A 119 -0.87 -39.01 7.38
C TRP A 119 -1.41 -40.04 8.37
N SER A 120 -0.55 -40.68 9.17
CA SER A 120 -0.98 -41.63 10.20
C SER A 120 -1.81 -40.95 11.29
N THR A 121 -1.39 -39.75 11.73
CA THR A 121 -2.17 -38.95 12.70
C THR A 121 -3.53 -38.58 12.12
N TYR A 122 -3.61 -38.27 10.82
CA TYR A 122 -4.87 -37.97 10.14
C TYR A 122 -5.81 -39.19 10.02
N SER A 123 -5.27 -40.37 9.70
CA SER A 123 -6.07 -41.58 9.42
C SER A 123 -6.48 -42.35 10.66
N ASP A 124 -5.65 -42.36 11.71
CA ASP A 124 -5.77 -43.34 12.79
C ASP A 124 -6.51 -42.79 14.01
N GLU A 125 -6.62 -41.46 14.16
CA GLU A 125 -7.34 -40.83 15.27
C GLU A 125 -8.72 -40.29 14.85
N PRO A 126 -9.76 -40.45 15.68
CA PRO A 126 -11.12 -40.00 15.38
C PRO A 126 -11.24 -38.49 15.16
N TYR A 127 -10.23 -37.71 15.59
CA TYR A 127 -10.11 -36.27 15.36
C TYR A 127 -8.78 -35.89 14.70
N GLY A 128 -8.08 -36.84 14.09
CA GLY A 128 -6.78 -36.64 13.44
C GLY A 128 -6.77 -35.54 12.38
N TRP A 129 -7.91 -35.33 11.71
CA TRP A 129 -8.09 -34.25 10.76
C TRP A 129 -7.95 -32.85 11.37
N LEU A 130 -8.25 -32.66 12.67
CA LEU A 130 -8.06 -31.39 13.35
C LEU A 130 -6.57 -31.05 13.51
N ALA A 131 -5.70 -32.05 13.66
CA ALA A 131 -4.26 -31.85 13.78
C ALA A 131 -3.65 -31.21 12.51
N ILE A 132 -4.29 -31.38 11.35
CA ILE A 132 -3.88 -30.76 10.09
C ILE A 132 -4.72 -29.51 9.78
N ALA A 133 -6.04 -29.58 9.96
CA ALA A 133 -6.97 -28.52 9.60
C ALA A 133 -6.82 -27.27 10.48
N ALA A 134 -6.63 -27.42 11.80
CA ALA A 134 -6.48 -26.28 12.70
C ALA A 134 -5.24 -25.42 12.38
N PRO A 135 -4.02 -25.97 12.26
CA PRO A 135 -2.86 -25.15 11.92
C PRO A 135 -2.93 -24.57 10.51
N THR A 136 -3.51 -25.26 9.53
CA THR A 136 -3.71 -24.70 8.18
C THR A 136 -4.69 -23.52 8.18
N ILE A 137 -5.81 -23.61 8.91
CA ILE A 137 -6.76 -22.50 9.05
C ILE A 137 -6.09 -21.30 9.73
N VAL A 138 -5.32 -21.53 10.80
CA VAL A 138 -4.61 -20.45 11.51
C VAL A 138 -3.57 -19.79 10.60
N ALA A 139 -2.76 -20.58 9.89
CA ALA A 139 -1.75 -20.07 8.96
C ALA A 139 -2.39 -19.27 7.81
N LEU A 140 -3.47 -19.77 7.24
CA LEU A 140 -4.19 -19.11 6.15
C LEU A 140 -4.88 -17.83 6.63
N SER A 141 -5.44 -17.82 7.84
CA SER A 141 -6.01 -16.63 8.46
C SER A 141 -4.95 -15.57 8.71
N CYS A 142 -3.78 -15.96 9.22
CA CYS A 142 -2.64 -15.06 9.43
C CYS A 142 -2.16 -14.46 8.10
N LEU A 143 -2.01 -15.29 7.06
CA LEU A 143 -1.65 -14.85 5.72
C LEU A 143 -2.67 -13.83 5.18
N ILE A 144 -3.97 -14.10 5.30
CA ILE A 144 -5.01 -13.17 4.88
C ILE A 144 -4.91 -11.84 5.62
N ILE A 145 -4.64 -11.85 6.93
CA ILE A 145 -4.48 -10.62 7.73
C ILE A 145 -3.27 -9.82 7.24
N ILE A 146 -2.12 -10.47 7.03
CA ILE A 146 -0.90 -9.81 6.54
C ILE A 146 -1.15 -9.19 5.17
N LEU A 147 -1.79 -9.93 4.25
CA LEU A 147 -2.13 -9.44 2.92
C LEU A 147 -3.14 -8.30 2.97
N ALA A 148 -4.13 -8.37 3.86
CA ALA A 148 -5.10 -7.30 4.06
C ALA A 148 -4.41 -6.01 4.54
N ILE A 149 -3.51 -6.10 5.52
CA ILE A 149 -2.74 -4.95 6.02
C ILE A 149 -1.81 -4.39 4.93
N GLY A 150 -1.15 -5.24 4.14
CA GLY A 150 -0.32 -4.79 3.01
C GLY A 150 -1.15 -4.07 1.95
N ALA A 151 -2.32 -4.61 1.61
CA ALA A 151 -3.22 -4.03 0.62
C ALA A 151 -3.83 -2.69 1.07
N THR A 152 -4.10 -2.50 2.37
CA THR A 152 -4.57 -1.20 2.89
C THR A 152 -3.48 -0.14 2.79
N ARG A 153 -2.23 -0.46 3.16
CA ARG A 153 -1.09 0.46 3.09
C ARG A 153 -0.77 0.89 1.65
N LEU A 154 -0.72 -0.06 0.72
CA LEU A 154 -0.56 0.26 -0.71
C LEU A 154 -1.74 1.09 -1.23
N GLY A 155 -2.94 0.79 -0.76
CA GLY A 155 -4.14 1.54 -1.09
C GLY A 155 -4.06 3.00 -0.67
N GLN A 156 -3.64 3.25 0.57
CA GLN A 156 -3.44 4.59 1.12
C GLN A 156 -2.39 5.38 0.34
N ALA A 157 -1.21 4.80 0.09
CA ALA A 157 -0.14 5.47 -0.65
C ALA A 157 -0.61 5.88 -2.07
N ARG A 158 -1.40 5.00 -2.71
CA ARG A 158 -1.99 5.26 -4.02
C ARG A 158 -3.05 6.36 -3.99
N ASP A 159 -3.90 6.39 -2.97
CA ASP A 159 -4.95 7.41 -2.85
C ASP A 159 -4.35 8.80 -2.58
N ILE A 160 -3.32 8.89 -1.73
CA ILE A 160 -2.54 10.13 -1.48
C ILE A 160 -1.94 10.65 -2.79
N ARG A 161 -1.23 9.79 -3.53
CA ARG A 161 -0.61 10.18 -4.81
C ARG A 161 -1.64 10.71 -5.80
N HIS A 162 -2.76 10.01 -5.97
CA HIS A 162 -3.78 10.43 -6.94
C HIS A 162 -4.50 11.72 -6.55
N LEU A 163 -4.70 11.98 -5.27
CA LEU A 163 -5.26 13.25 -4.83
C LEU A 163 -4.30 14.42 -5.09
N ILE A 164 -3.00 14.21 -4.83
CA ILE A 164 -1.97 15.20 -5.17
C ILE A 164 -1.89 15.40 -6.69
N ASP A 165 -1.93 14.33 -7.49
CA ASP A 165 -1.94 14.40 -8.95
C ASP A 165 -3.15 15.20 -9.47
N LEU A 166 -4.35 14.94 -8.91
CA LEU A 166 -5.59 15.62 -9.30
C LEU A 166 -5.52 17.12 -8.98
N PHE A 167 -5.02 17.46 -7.81
CA PHE A 167 -4.87 18.84 -7.37
C PHE A 167 -3.78 19.59 -8.16
N ALA A 168 -2.66 18.93 -8.45
CA ALA A 168 -1.62 19.49 -9.30
C ALA A 168 -2.16 19.77 -10.72
N ALA A 169 -2.98 18.88 -11.27
CA ALA A 169 -3.62 19.07 -12.57
C ALA A 169 -4.62 20.25 -12.56
N ASP A 170 -5.41 20.40 -11.50
CA ASP A 170 -6.35 21.52 -11.34
C ASP A 170 -5.64 22.88 -11.30
N ARG A 171 -4.43 22.91 -10.74
CA ARG A 171 -3.54 24.09 -10.72
C ARG A 171 -2.74 24.30 -12.01
N GLY A 172 -2.91 23.45 -13.02
CA GLY A 172 -2.12 23.51 -14.25
C GLY A 172 -0.65 23.14 -14.07
N ILE A 173 -0.28 22.45 -12.99
CA ILE A 173 1.09 22.02 -12.72
C ILE A 173 1.34 20.69 -13.44
N TYR A 174 1.85 20.78 -14.68
CA TYR A 174 2.17 19.62 -15.51
C TYR A 174 3.66 19.28 -15.42
N PHE A 175 3.98 17.99 -15.27
CA PHE A 175 5.36 17.55 -15.24
C PHE A 175 5.86 17.36 -16.68
N GLY A 176 6.95 18.05 -17.04
CA GLY A 176 7.61 17.91 -18.35
C GLY A 176 7.15 18.86 -19.44
N LEU A 177 6.30 19.86 -19.14
CA LEU A 177 5.92 20.92 -20.08
C LEU A 177 6.52 22.29 -19.72
N ASP A 178 6.89 22.52 -18.45
CA ASP A 178 7.52 23.79 -18.04
C ASP A 178 8.92 24.00 -18.65
N ASP A 179 9.60 22.92 -19.02
CA ASP A 179 10.93 23.00 -19.66
C ASP A 179 10.84 23.24 -21.18
N THR A 180 9.69 22.99 -21.82
CA THR A 180 9.54 23.20 -23.27
C THR A 180 9.24 24.65 -23.64
N ASP A 181 8.60 25.41 -22.75
CA ASP A 181 8.29 26.83 -23.01
C ASP A 181 9.54 27.72 -22.93
N SER A 182 10.58 27.29 -22.20
CA SER A 182 11.87 28.00 -22.16
C SER A 182 12.81 27.65 -23.33
N LEU A 183 12.51 26.59 -24.09
CA LEU A 183 13.28 26.18 -25.27
C LEU A 183 12.80 26.82 -26.58
N HIS A 184 11.62 27.44 -26.59
CA HIS A 184 11.08 28.15 -27.76
C HIS A 184 11.24 29.69 -27.69
N SER A 185 11.91 30.20 -26.66
CA SER A 185 12.19 31.63 -26.48
C SER A 185 13.66 32.02 -26.74
N GLN A 186 14.43 31.22 -27.49
CA GLN A 186 15.77 31.57 -27.98
C GLN A 186 15.81 31.64 -29.50
#